data_AF-A0A011PGL2-F1
#
_entry.id   AF-A0A011PGL2-F1
#
_cell.length_a   1.000
_cell.length_b   1.000
_cell.length_c   1.000
_cell.angle_alpha   90.00
_cell.angle_beta   90.00
_cell.angle_gamma   90.00
#
_symmetry.space_group_name_H-M   'P 1'
#
loop_
_entity.id
_entity.type
_entity.pdbx_description
1 polymer ?
#
loop_
_entity_poly.entity_id
_entity_poly.type
_entity_poly.pdbx_seq_one_letter_code
_entity_poly.pdbx_strand_id
1 'polypeptide(L)'
;MRGDLPADWDARVAALLDRCSGQAAAVATRKASQDAIEDLAPALPELLGGSADLTGSNLCSWTGSRPANREAAGNYINYGVREFAMTAIANGIALHGGFIPYTATFLVFSDYARNAIRLAALMKQRQVMVYTHDSIGLGEDGPTHQPIEQAASLRLIPGLDVWRPADAVETAVAWVAALERRDGPSCLLLSRQNLPALPRPPEQVADIRRGGYVLREAADGDARLVLLATGSEVSLVLEAQAVLSQQGIPVRVVAMPCSARFDRQLPAYRRQVLPLATPILAVEAGHPDLWWKYVGTAGAVIGIDRFGESAPATDLYQFFGITVDAIVARARSLSGRAPG
;
A
#
# COMPACT_ATOMS: atom_id res chain seq x y z
N MET A 1 -26.81 10.49 10.33
CA MET A 1 -25.50 10.50 9.66
C MET A 1 -25.61 9.57 8.46
N ARG A 2 -25.22 10.01 7.26
CA ARG A 2 -25.49 9.30 5.97
C ARG A 2 -24.23 8.70 5.34
N GLY A 3 -23.10 8.81 6.01
CA GLY A 3 -21.79 8.43 5.49
C GLY A 3 -21.23 9.47 4.52
N ASP A 4 -21.75 10.69 4.54
CA ASP A 4 -21.37 11.71 3.57
C ASP A 4 -20.08 12.41 4.00
N LEU A 5 -19.20 12.64 3.04
CA LEU A 5 -17.99 13.42 3.28
C LEU A 5 -18.37 14.92 3.37
N PRO A 6 -17.63 15.73 4.14
CA PRO A 6 -17.89 17.16 4.28
C PRO A 6 -17.96 17.90 2.94
N ALA A 7 -18.72 18.99 2.89
CA ALA A 7 -18.84 19.79 1.67
C ALA A 7 -17.50 20.40 1.21
N ASP A 8 -16.56 20.62 2.14
CA ASP A 8 -15.21 21.13 1.88
C ASP A 8 -14.15 20.01 1.72
N TRP A 9 -14.59 18.77 1.46
CA TRP A 9 -13.70 17.59 1.37
C TRP A 9 -12.53 17.79 0.39
N ASP A 10 -12.79 18.24 -0.83
CA ASP A 10 -11.75 18.39 -1.86
C ASP A 10 -10.68 19.40 -1.44
N ALA A 11 -11.07 20.49 -0.77
CA ALA A 11 -10.13 21.49 -0.26
C ALA A 11 -9.27 20.93 0.88
N ARG A 12 -9.86 20.10 1.76
CA ARG A 12 -9.14 19.40 2.84
C ARG A 12 -8.14 18.39 2.28
N VAL A 13 -8.55 17.61 1.28
CA VAL A 13 -7.69 16.66 0.58
C VAL A 13 -6.51 17.40 -0.06
N ALA A 14 -6.77 18.50 -0.78
CA ALA A 14 -5.70 19.29 -1.38
C ALA A 14 -4.70 19.80 -0.34
N ALA A 15 -5.18 20.32 0.80
CA ALA A 15 -4.33 20.80 1.89
C ALA A 15 -3.51 19.67 2.55
N LEU A 16 -4.11 18.49 2.73
CA LEU A 16 -3.39 17.30 3.23
C LEU A 16 -2.28 16.89 2.27
N LEU A 17 -2.59 16.76 0.98
CA LEU A 17 -1.62 16.32 -0.02
C LEU A 17 -0.47 17.34 -0.17
N ASP A 18 -0.76 18.64 -0.13
CA ASP A 18 0.27 19.69 -0.15
C ASP A 18 1.23 19.57 1.05
N ARG A 19 0.71 19.37 2.26
CA ARG A 19 1.54 19.12 3.45
C ARG A 19 2.40 17.86 3.31
N CYS A 20 1.81 16.75 2.87
CA CYS A 20 2.55 15.50 2.67
C CYS A 20 3.65 15.65 1.60
N SER A 21 3.36 16.38 0.50
CA SER A 21 4.32 16.65 -0.57
C SER A 21 5.46 17.56 -0.12
N GLY A 22 5.22 18.47 0.84
CA GLY A 22 6.25 19.33 1.45
C GLY A 22 7.14 18.63 2.48
N GLN A 23 6.80 17.41 2.92
CA GLN A 23 7.56 16.69 3.93
C GLN A 23 8.75 15.93 3.34
N ALA A 24 9.97 16.35 3.71
CA ALA A 24 11.21 15.68 3.28
C ALA A 24 11.65 14.53 4.21
N ALA A 25 11.11 14.46 5.42
CA ALA A 25 11.55 13.48 6.42
C ALA A 25 11.08 12.06 6.07
N ALA A 26 12.01 11.10 6.18
CA ALA A 26 11.68 9.68 6.06
C ALA A 26 10.76 9.25 7.21
N VAL A 27 9.68 8.55 6.88
CA VAL A 27 8.65 8.15 7.84
C VAL A 27 8.07 6.79 7.47
N ALA A 28 7.76 5.97 8.47
CA ALA A 28 7.08 4.70 8.24
C ALA A 28 5.64 4.96 7.78
N THR A 29 5.11 4.16 6.84
CA THR A 29 3.76 4.41 6.32
C THR A 29 2.68 4.13 7.36
N ARG A 30 2.96 3.36 8.42
CA ARG A 30 2.07 3.29 9.61
C ARG A 30 1.97 4.63 10.35
N LYS A 31 3.06 5.39 10.42
CA LYS A 31 3.08 6.71 11.05
C LYS A 31 2.44 7.75 10.14
N ALA A 32 2.72 7.71 8.84
CA ALA A 32 2.01 8.54 7.87
C ALA A 32 0.50 8.27 7.85
N SER A 33 0.09 7.01 8.06
CA SER A 33 -1.31 6.64 8.25
C SER A 33 -1.91 7.29 9.50
N GLN A 34 -1.18 7.32 10.62
CA GLN A 34 -1.60 8.05 11.80
C GLN A 34 -1.79 9.54 11.53
N ASP A 35 -0.84 10.16 10.81
CA ASP A 35 -0.91 11.58 10.44
C ASP A 35 -2.11 11.86 9.54
N ALA A 36 -2.40 10.97 8.58
CA ALA A 36 -3.61 11.07 7.77
C ALA A 36 -4.89 10.95 8.61
N ILE A 37 -4.94 10.06 9.61
CA ILE A 37 -6.09 9.96 10.53
C ILE A 37 -6.20 11.26 11.34
N GLU A 38 -5.10 11.78 11.90
CA GLU A 38 -5.06 13.02 12.68
C GLU A 38 -5.62 14.21 11.90
N ASP A 39 -5.28 14.32 10.62
CA ASP A 39 -5.73 15.41 9.76
C ASP A 39 -7.19 15.27 9.28
N LEU A 40 -7.63 14.04 9.00
CA LEU A 40 -8.95 13.77 8.40
C LEU A 40 -10.05 13.57 9.43
N ALA A 41 -9.76 12.89 10.54
CA ALA A 41 -10.75 12.52 11.55
C ALA A 41 -11.51 13.70 12.19
N PRO A 42 -10.91 14.88 12.46
CA PRO A 42 -11.63 16.03 13.02
C PRO A 42 -12.81 16.48 12.15
N ALA A 43 -12.74 16.28 10.84
CA ALA A 43 -13.80 16.64 9.89
C ALA A 43 -14.78 15.48 9.63
N LEU A 44 -14.53 14.29 10.16
CA LEU A 44 -15.29 13.08 9.90
C LEU A 44 -15.90 12.55 11.22
N PRO A 45 -16.98 13.15 11.72
CA PRO A 45 -17.64 12.67 12.95
C PRO A 45 -18.23 11.26 12.80
N GLU A 46 -18.40 10.80 11.56
CA GLU A 46 -18.85 9.44 11.23
C GLU A 46 -17.71 8.41 11.32
N LEU A 47 -16.44 8.83 11.42
CA LEU A 47 -15.30 7.91 11.45
C LEU A 47 -15.24 7.17 12.80
N LEU A 48 -15.31 5.84 12.75
CA LEU A 48 -15.30 4.97 13.93
C LEU A 48 -14.14 3.99 13.85
N GLY A 49 -13.12 4.23 14.66
CA GLY A 49 -11.87 3.49 14.63
C GLY A 49 -11.77 2.34 15.60
N GLY A 50 -10.72 1.54 15.44
CA GLY A 50 -10.26 0.64 16.49
C GLY A 50 -9.17 -0.31 16.04
N SER A 51 -8.56 -0.98 17.02
CA SER A 51 -7.51 -1.99 16.79
C SER A 51 -7.74 -3.22 17.64
N ALA A 52 -7.28 -4.36 17.12
CA ALA A 52 -7.20 -5.62 17.84
C ALA A 52 -6.01 -5.64 18.81
N ASP A 53 -6.10 -4.85 19.89
CA ASP A 53 -5.08 -4.73 20.95
C ASP A 53 -3.71 -4.15 20.52
N LEU A 54 -3.61 -3.63 19.30
CA LEU A 54 -2.36 -3.17 18.70
C LEU A 54 -2.34 -1.67 18.41
N THR A 55 -3.16 -0.86 19.11
CA THR A 55 -3.29 0.60 18.87
C THR A 55 -1.94 1.31 18.79
N GLY A 56 -1.03 1.06 19.75
CA GLY A 56 0.30 1.68 19.78
C GLY A 56 1.26 1.18 18.70
N SER A 57 1.05 -0.02 18.17
CA SER A 57 1.90 -0.63 17.13
C SER A 57 1.40 -0.32 15.72
N ASN A 58 0.08 -0.28 15.53
CA ASN A 58 -0.57 0.11 14.28
C ASN A 58 -0.62 1.63 14.09
N LEU A 59 -0.54 2.41 15.19
CA LEU A 59 -0.68 3.87 15.18
C LEU A 59 -2.00 4.34 14.56
N CYS A 60 -3.10 3.73 14.99
CA CYS A 60 -4.42 3.98 14.42
C CYS A 60 -5.34 4.85 15.30
N SER A 61 -4.82 5.40 16.40
CA SER A 61 -5.50 6.43 17.20
C SER A 61 -4.94 7.82 16.89
N TRP A 62 -5.77 8.83 17.06
CA TRP A 62 -5.47 10.26 16.89
C TRP A 62 -5.84 11.04 18.16
N THR A 63 -5.45 12.32 18.28
CA THR A 63 -5.60 13.10 19.52
C THR A 63 -7.05 13.18 20.04
N GLY A 64 -8.05 13.15 19.15
CA GLY A 64 -9.48 13.14 19.50
C GLY A 64 -10.12 11.75 19.61
N SER A 65 -9.33 10.67 19.65
CA SER A 65 -9.84 9.32 19.86
C SER A 65 -10.38 9.13 21.28
N ARG A 66 -11.64 8.70 21.40
CA ARG A 66 -12.35 8.49 22.66
C ARG A 66 -12.91 7.07 22.74
N PRO A 67 -12.66 6.33 23.83
CA PRO A 67 -13.07 4.93 23.94
C PRO A 67 -14.60 4.78 24.01
N ALA A 68 -15.18 4.17 22.99
CA ALA A 68 -16.63 3.94 22.86
C ALA A 68 -17.22 3.00 23.94
N ASN A 69 -16.39 2.19 24.59
CA ASN A 69 -16.81 1.35 25.72
C ASN A 69 -16.88 2.08 27.07
N ARG A 70 -16.42 3.34 27.14
CA ARG A 70 -16.42 4.15 28.36
C ARG A 70 -17.17 5.47 28.18
N GLU A 71 -17.23 5.99 26.97
CA GLU A 71 -17.89 7.25 26.64
C GLU A 71 -19.01 7.00 25.62
N ALA A 72 -20.23 7.45 25.93
CA ALA A 72 -21.41 7.25 25.07
C ALA A 72 -21.26 7.88 23.66
N ALA A 73 -20.37 8.86 23.50
CA ALA A 73 -20.02 9.51 22.24
C ALA A 73 -18.59 9.17 21.79
N GLY A 74 -18.03 8.04 22.22
CA GLY A 74 -16.71 7.59 21.80
C GLY A 74 -16.66 7.18 20.32
N ASN A 75 -15.52 7.41 19.69
CA ASN A 75 -15.25 7.16 18.27
C ASN A 75 -14.13 6.11 18.06
N TYR A 76 -13.74 5.39 19.12
CA TYR A 76 -12.67 4.42 19.10
C TYR A 76 -13.00 3.15 19.89
N ILE A 77 -12.82 1.98 19.28
CA ILE A 77 -13.13 0.67 19.84
C ILE A 77 -11.84 -0.08 20.16
N ASN A 78 -11.70 -0.51 21.41
CA ASN A 78 -10.65 -1.45 21.83
C ASN A 78 -11.18 -2.87 21.65
N TYR A 79 -10.88 -3.51 20.52
CA TYR A 79 -11.46 -4.82 20.18
C TYR A 79 -10.86 -5.98 21.00
N GLY A 80 -9.68 -5.80 21.59
CA GLY A 80 -8.85 -6.89 22.11
C GLY A 80 -8.29 -7.78 20.99
N VAL A 81 -7.59 -8.87 21.32
CA VAL A 81 -6.99 -9.79 20.34
C VAL A 81 -8.07 -10.64 19.64
N ARG A 82 -8.79 -10.02 18.69
CA ARG A 82 -10.04 -10.54 18.10
C ARG A 82 -10.22 -10.09 16.65
N GLU A 83 -9.24 -10.34 15.79
CA GLU A 83 -9.19 -9.84 14.40
C GLU A 83 -10.45 -10.20 13.59
N PHE A 84 -10.90 -11.45 13.69
CA PHE A 84 -12.09 -11.89 12.96
C PHE A 84 -13.35 -11.17 13.47
N ALA A 85 -13.56 -11.15 14.79
CA ALA A 85 -14.71 -10.49 15.38
C ALA A 85 -14.69 -8.99 15.10
N MET A 86 -13.53 -8.33 15.23
CA MET A 86 -13.33 -6.93 14.87
C MET A 86 -13.81 -6.64 13.45
N THR A 87 -13.36 -7.43 12.49
CA THR A 87 -13.67 -7.20 11.07
C THR A 87 -15.14 -7.49 10.76
N ALA A 88 -15.72 -8.54 11.37
CA ALA A 88 -17.15 -8.85 11.21
C ALA A 88 -18.06 -7.81 11.89
N ILE A 89 -17.67 -7.30 13.07
CA ILE A 89 -18.39 -6.22 13.77
C ILE A 89 -18.35 -4.95 12.92
N ALA A 90 -17.20 -4.60 12.36
CA ALA A 90 -17.06 -3.45 11.47
C ALA A 90 -17.91 -3.57 10.20
N ASN A 91 -18.08 -4.77 9.64
CA ASN A 91 -19.07 -4.98 8.58
C ASN A 91 -20.50 -4.65 9.04
N GLY A 92 -20.87 -5.08 10.26
CA GLY A 92 -22.17 -4.74 10.86
C GLY A 92 -22.34 -3.23 11.09
N ILE A 93 -21.29 -2.54 11.53
CA ILE A 93 -21.26 -1.08 11.69
C ILE A 93 -21.50 -0.37 10.34
N ALA A 94 -20.81 -0.81 9.28
CA ALA A 94 -21.00 -0.26 7.94
C ALA A 94 -22.43 -0.49 7.43
N LEU A 95 -22.97 -1.71 7.61
CA LEU A 95 -24.33 -2.08 7.21
C LEU A 95 -25.42 -1.30 7.94
N HIS A 96 -25.21 -1.01 9.24
CA HIS A 96 -26.12 -0.21 10.03
C HIS A 96 -26.26 1.21 9.48
N GLY A 97 -25.19 1.76 8.92
CA GLY A 97 -25.14 3.14 8.42
C GLY A 97 -24.90 4.16 9.54
N GLY A 98 -24.46 5.36 9.12
CA GLY A 98 -24.10 6.47 10.00
C GLY A 98 -22.66 6.49 10.51
N PHE A 99 -21.87 5.46 10.18
CA PHE A 99 -20.44 5.40 10.49
C PHE A 99 -19.61 4.94 9.28
N ILE A 100 -18.32 5.29 9.31
CA ILE A 100 -17.27 4.80 8.43
C ILE A 100 -16.28 4.04 9.32
N PRO A 101 -16.36 2.70 9.39
CA PRO A 101 -15.48 1.94 10.25
C PRO A 101 -14.07 1.86 9.68
N TYR A 102 -13.07 2.02 10.55
CA TYR A 102 -11.72 1.54 10.29
C TYR A 102 -11.25 0.58 11.38
N THR A 103 -10.50 -0.43 10.98
CA THR A 103 -10.04 -1.53 11.85
C THR A 103 -8.56 -1.77 11.65
N ALA A 104 -7.82 -2.15 12.69
CA ALA A 104 -6.37 -2.32 12.60
C ALA A 104 -5.81 -3.57 13.29
N THR A 105 -4.81 -4.20 12.66
CA THR A 105 -3.93 -5.26 13.22
C THR A 105 -2.66 -5.38 12.35
N PHE A 106 -1.77 -6.34 12.61
CA PHE A 106 -0.67 -6.64 11.70
C PHE A 106 -1.15 -7.38 10.44
N LEU A 107 -0.49 -7.16 9.30
CA LEU A 107 -0.89 -7.77 8.03
C LEU A 107 -0.90 -9.29 8.08
N VAL A 108 0.06 -9.91 8.76
CA VAL A 108 0.11 -11.38 8.93
C VAL A 108 -1.17 -11.92 9.57
N PHE A 109 -1.81 -11.17 10.48
CA PHE A 109 -3.04 -11.56 11.15
C PHE A 109 -4.31 -11.23 10.33
N SER A 110 -4.18 -10.67 9.12
CA SER A 110 -5.30 -10.57 8.17
C SER A 110 -5.88 -11.94 7.84
N ASP A 111 -5.09 -13.01 7.96
CA ASP A 111 -5.54 -14.39 7.77
C ASP A 111 -6.58 -14.81 8.81
N TYR A 112 -6.48 -14.35 10.07
CA TYR A 112 -7.50 -14.59 11.09
C TYR A 112 -8.85 -13.97 10.71
N ALA A 113 -8.84 -12.84 10.00
CA ALA A 113 -10.03 -12.10 9.61
C ALA A 113 -10.49 -12.35 8.16
N ARG A 114 -9.80 -13.22 7.41
CA ARG A 114 -9.89 -13.29 5.95
C ARG A 114 -11.30 -13.45 5.40
N ASN A 115 -12.14 -14.26 6.06
CA ASN A 115 -13.52 -14.44 5.60
C ASN A 115 -14.39 -13.19 5.83
N ALA A 116 -14.21 -12.47 6.94
CA ALA A 116 -14.91 -11.19 7.16
C ALA A 116 -14.48 -10.13 6.14
N ILE A 117 -13.20 -10.07 5.76
CA ILE A 117 -12.71 -9.19 4.68
C ILE A 117 -13.43 -9.51 3.37
N ARG A 118 -13.51 -10.80 3.02
CA ARG A 118 -14.23 -11.26 1.83
C ARG A 118 -15.71 -10.87 1.87
N LEU A 119 -16.37 -10.97 3.02
CA LEU A 119 -17.76 -10.54 3.18
C LEU A 119 -17.92 -9.03 3.02
N ALA A 120 -17.01 -8.22 3.55
CA ALA A 120 -17.00 -6.76 3.34
C ALA A 120 -17.02 -6.43 1.84
N ALA A 121 -16.16 -7.11 1.06
CA ALA A 121 -16.05 -6.94 -0.38
C ALA A 121 -17.30 -7.42 -1.12
N LEU A 122 -17.80 -8.61 -0.78
CA LEU A 122 -19.03 -9.17 -1.36
C LEU A 122 -20.24 -8.26 -1.14
N MET A 123 -20.37 -7.72 0.07
CA MET A 123 -21.46 -6.84 0.48
C MET A 123 -21.26 -5.39 0.03
N LYS A 124 -20.13 -5.06 -0.63
CA LYS A 124 -19.77 -3.71 -1.09
C LYS A 124 -19.76 -2.68 0.04
N GLN A 125 -19.31 -3.08 1.23
CA GLN A 125 -19.31 -2.21 2.41
C GLN A 125 -18.06 -1.32 2.42
N ARG A 126 -18.26 -0.03 2.71
CA ARG A 126 -17.15 0.90 2.95
C ARG A 126 -16.55 0.66 4.33
N GLN A 127 -15.36 0.08 4.35
CA GLN A 127 -14.54 -0.15 5.54
C GLN A 127 -13.07 0.06 5.18
N VAL A 128 -12.31 0.71 6.06
CA VAL A 128 -10.85 0.86 5.92
C VAL A 128 -10.14 -0.12 6.85
N MET A 129 -9.33 -1.02 6.30
CA MET A 129 -8.59 -2.05 7.06
C MET A 129 -7.11 -1.68 7.07
N VAL A 130 -6.62 -1.22 8.21
CA VAL A 130 -5.25 -0.76 8.43
C VAL A 130 -4.40 -1.95 8.87
N TYR A 131 -3.57 -2.46 7.97
CA TYR A 131 -2.67 -3.58 8.23
C TYR A 131 -1.23 -3.10 8.23
N THR A 132 -0.57 -3.09 9.39
CA THR A 132 0.83 -2.65 9.51
C THR A 132 1.79 -3.83 9.56
N HIS A 133 3.11 -3.55 9.57
CA HIS A 133 4.17 -4.58 9.58
C HIS A 133 4.02 -5.49 8.36
N ASP A 134 4.13 -4.90 7.18
CA ASP A 134 3.67 -5.46 5.91
C ASP A 134 4.62 -6.47 5.24
N SER A 135 5.84 -6.64 5.75
CA SER A 135 6.85 -7.53 5.15
C SER A 135 7.90 -7.99 6.18
N ILE A 136 8.94 -8.69 5.68
CA ILE A 136 10.19 -8.97 6.40
C ILE A 136 10.87 -7.71 7.00
N GLY A 137 10.49 -6.51 6.55
CA GLY A 137 10.97 -5.24 7.11
C GLY A 137 10.59 -5.00 8.57
N LEU A 138 9.71 -5.83 9.14
CA LEU A 138 9.47 -5.80 10.58
C LEU A 138 10.66 -6.33 11.39
N GLY A 139 11.50 -7.21 10.83
CA GLY A 139 12.71 -7.72 11.47
C GLY A 139 12.45 -8.83 12.49
N GLU A 140 12.83 -8.58 13.74
CA GLU A 140 13.19 -9.60 14.73
C GLU A 140 12.03 -10.48 15.25
N ASP A 141 10.76 -10.12 15.02
CA ASP A 141 9.65 -11.00 15.42
C ASP A 141 9.58 -12.29 14.56
N GLY A 142 10.28 -12.30 13.42
CA GLY A 142 10.57 -13.51 12.66
C GLY A 142 9.39 -14.05 11.82
N PRO A 143 9.52 -15.28 11.29
CA PRO A 143 8.66 -15.80 10.22
C PRO A 143 7.18 -15.92 10.58
N THR A 144 6.83 -16.02 11.87
CA THR A 144 5.44 -16.08 12.32
C THR A 144 4.73 -14.73 12.20
N HIS A 145 5.49 -13.64 12.11
CA HIS A 145 4.97 -12.28 12.05
C HIS A 145 5.17 -11.61 10.68
N GLN A 146 6.09 -12.12 9.88
CA GLN A 146 6.51 -11.53 8.60
C GLN A 146 5.57 -11.96 7.46
N PRO A 147 4.75 -11.04 6.91
CA PRO A 147 3.89 -11.38 5.79
C PRO A 147 4.71 -11.69 4.53
N ILE A 148 4.29 -12.70 3.78
CA ILE A 148 4.86 -13.07 2.47
C ILE A 148 3.75 -13.12 1.43
N GLU A 149 2.75 -13.97 1.64
CA GLU A 149 1.67 -14.24 0.70
C GLU A 149 0.40 -13.41 0.96
N GLN A 150 0.29 -12.73 2.11
CA GLN A 150 -0.94 -12.05 2.54
C GLN A 150 -1.35 -10.94 1.56
N ALA A 151 -0.41 -10.12 1.08
CA ALA A 151 -0.71 -9.10 0.07
C ALA A 151 -1.27 -9.71 -1.22
N ALA A 152 -0.67 -10.80 -1.71
CA ALA A 152 -1.16 -11.51 -2.88
C ALA A 152 -2.54 -12.13 -2.63
N SER A 153 -2.69 -12.80 -1.49
CA SER A 153 -3.92 -13.43 -1.03
C SER A 153 -5.08 -12.42 -0.94
N LEU A 154 -4.84 -11.19 -0.46
CA LEU A 154 -5.84 -10.12 -0.43
C LEU A 154 -6.16 -9.58 -1.83
N ARG A 155 -5.15 -9.38 -2.70
CA ARG A 155 -5.34 -8.91 -4.09
C ARG A 155 -6.23 -9.84 -4.93
N LEU A 156 -6.34 -11.12 -4.56
CA LEU A 156 -7.22 -12.09 -5.21
C LEU A 156 -8.71 -11.89 -4.87
N ILE A 157 -9.05 -11.17 -3.79
CA ILE A 157 -10.44 -10.99 -3.35
C ILE A 157 -11.15 -10.01 -4.30
N PRO A 158 -12.21 -10.42 -5.03
CA PRO A 158 -12.93 -9.52 -5.94
C PRO A 158 -13.56 -8.35 -5.18
N GLY A 159 -13.39 -7.14 -5.72
CA GLY A 159 -13.94 -5.93 -5.12
C GLY A 159 -13.19 -5.41 -3.89
N LEU A 160 -12.02 -5.97 -3.55
CA LEU A 160 -11.14 -5.43 -2.51
C LEU A 160 -10.06 -4.54 -3.12
N ASP A 161 -9.93 -3.31 -2.59
CA ASP A 161 -8.82 -2.42 -2.96
C ASP A 161 -7.68 -2.64 -1.98
N VAL A 162 -6.53 -3.14 -2.46
CA VAL A 162 -5.34 -3.35 -1.62
C VAL A 162 -4.31 -2.29 -1.98
N TRP A 163 -4.04 -1.39 -1.04
CA TRP A 163 -3.07 -0.31 -1.15
C TRP A 163 -1.79 -0.67 -0.40
N ARG A 164 -0.64 -0.58 -1.05
CA ARG A 164 0.69 -0.72 -0.43
C ARG A 164 1.53 0.51 -0.77
N PRO A 165 1.33 1.64 -0.04
CA PRO A 165 1.92 2.93 -0.36
C PRO A 165 3.43 2.96 -0.10
N ALA A 166 4.16 3.65 -0.97
CA ALA A 166 5.62 3.79 -0.92
C ALA A 166 6.12 4.88 0.03
N ASP A 167 5.28 5.86 0.36
CA ASP A 167 5.65 6.99 1.21
C ASP A 167 4.41 7.69 1.81
N ALA A 168 4.62 8.83 2.46
CA ALA A 168 3.57 9.59 3.11
C ALA A 168 2.49 10.09 2.12
N VAL A 169 2.89 10.54 0.93
CA VAL A 169 1.96 11.05 -0.09
C VAL A 169 1.05 9.93 -0.60
N GLU A 170 1.62 8.77 -0.95
CA GLU A 170 0.80 7.63 -1.35
C GLU A 170 -0.10 7.13 -0.21
N THR A 171 0.38 7.20 1.04
CA THR A 171 -0.42 6.81 2.21
C THR A 171 -1.63 7.73 2.39
N ALA A 172 -1.45 9.04 2.24
CA ALA A 172 -2.54 10.01 2.29
C ALA A 172 -3.55 9.79 1.16
N VAL A 173 -3.08 9.58 -0.08
CA VAL A 173 -3.97 9.27 -1.21
C VAL A 173 -4.74 7.97 -0.98
N ALA A 174 -4.10 6.95 -0.40
CA ALA A 174 -4.76 5.67 -0.11
C ALA A 174 -5.87 5.83 0.93
N TRP A 175 -5.65 6.59 2.00
CA TRP A 175 -6.68 6.93 2.99
C TRP A 175 -7.85 7.67 2.38
N VAL A 176 -7.56 8.73 1.62
CA VAL A 176 -8.59 9.55 0.97
C VAL A 176 -9.42 8.70 0.00
N ALA A 177 -8.76 7.90 -0.85
CA ALA A 177 -9.45 7.01 -1.78
C ALA A 177 -10.28 5.94 -1.06
N ALA A 178 -9.83 5.43 0.09
CA ALA A 178 -10.58 4.47 0.90
C ALA A 178 -11.84 5.08 1.54
N LEU A 179 -11.77 6.33 1.99
CA LEU A 179 -12.92 7.04 2.59
C LEU A 179 -13.97 7.46 1.54
N GLU A 180 -13.51 7.82 0.34
CA GLU A 180 -14.37 8.14 -0.81
C GLU A 180 -15.04 6.90 -1.42
N ARG A 181 -14.46 5.71 -1.22
CA ARG A 181 -14.96 4.48 -1.81
C ARG A 181 -16.23 3.99 -1.12
N ARG A 182 -17.39 4.24 -1.74
CA ARG A 182 -18.70 3.84 -1.20
C ARG A 182 -19.16 2.42 -1.58
N ASP A 183 -18.46 1.75 -2.49
CA ASP A 183 -18.88 0.49 -3.11
C ASP A 183 -17.96 -0.70 -2.78
N GLY A 184 -17.17 -0.59 -1.70
CA GLY A 184 -16.39 -1.71 -1.17
C GLY A 184 -15.26 -1.28 -0.22
N PRO A 185 -14.58 -2.28 0.36
CA PRO A 185 -13.58 -2.06 1.41
C PRO A 185 -12.18 -1.82 0.84
N SER A 186 -11.32 -1.19 1.63
CA SER A 186 -9.92 -0.98 1.27
C SER A 186 -8.99 -1.51 2.36
N CYS A 187 -7.96 -2.25 1.98
CA CYS A 187 -6.84 -2.60 2.85
C CYS A 187 -5.68 -1.63 2.61
N LEU A 188 -5.07 -1.13 3.69
CA LEU A 188 -3.82 -0.36 3.65
C LEU A 188 -2.71 -1.21 4.27
N LEU A 189 -1.71 -1.58 3.48
CA LEU A 189 -0.56 -2.39 3.88
C LEU A 189 0.62 -1.47 4.18
N LEU A 190 1.02 -1.37 5.44
CA LEU A 190 1.85 -0.27 5.94
C LEU A 190 3.12 -0.76 6.62
N SER A 191 4.22 -0.08 6.35
CA SER A 191 5.56 -0.44 6.82
C SER A 191 5.75 -0.20 8.31
N ARG A 192 6.61 -1.01 8.93
CA ARG A 192 7.13 -0.75 10.30
C ARG A 192 8.25 0.30 10.25
N GLN A 193 9.13 0.13 9.27
CA GLN A 193 10.35 0.88 8.99
C GLN A 193 10.07 2.17 8.22
N ASN A 194 10.96 3.15 8.38
CA ASN A 194 10.87 4.43 7.67
C ASN A 194 11.13 4.26 6.18
N LEU A 195 10.30 4.91 5.36
CA LEU A 195 10.49 5.02 3.92
C LEU A 195 10.84 6.47 3.56
N PRO A 196 11.72 6.70 2.57
CA PRO A 196 12.07 8.05 2.15
C PRO A 196 10.88 8.76 1.53
N ALA A 197 10.87 10.09 1.63
CA ALA A 197 9.94 10.90 0.83
C ALA A 197 10.32 10.78 -0.66
N LEU A 198 9.32 10.60 -1.53
CA LEU A 198 9.53 10.49 -2.97
C LEU A 198 9.00 11.77 -3.66
N PRO A 199 9.86 12.69 -4.10
CA PRO A 199 9.43 13.92 -4.75
C PRO A 199 8.63 13.62 -6.02
N ARG A 200 7.50 14.30 -6.16
CA ARG A 200 6.59 14.18 -7.32
C ARG A 200 6.09 15.56 -7.71
N PRO A 201 6.00 15.87 -9.01
CA PRO A 201 5.25 17.03 -9.46
C PRO A 201 3.73 16.78 -9.26
N PRO A 202 2.90 17.84 -9.22
CA PRO A 202 1.48 17.74 -8.88
C PRO A 202 0.68 16.75 -9.73
N GLU A 203 1.00 16.62 -11.02
CA GLU A 203 0.34 15.69 -11.93
C GLU A 203 0.56 14.22 -11.53
N GLN A 204 1.76 13.87 -11.04
CA GLN A 204 2.05 12.53 -10.56
C GLN A 204 1.34 12.23 -9.23
N VAL A 205 1.15 13.23 -8.37
CA VAL A 205 0.36 13.09 -7.14
C VAL A 205 -1.09 12.72 -7.47
N ALA A 206 -1.67 13.34 -8.50
CA ALA A 206 -3.02 12.98 -8.97
C ALA A 206 -3.07 11.56 -9.54
N ASP A 207 -2.02 11.12 -10.25
CA ASP A 207 -1.95 9.79 -10.85
C ASP A 207 -1.82 8.64 -9.84
N ILE A 208 -1.44 8.89 -8.58
CA ILE A 208 -1.47 7.88 -7.50
C ILE A 208 -2.88 7.27 -7.38
N ARG A 209 -3.93 8.09 -7.56
CA ARG A 209 -5.34 7.64 -7.56
C ARG A 209 -5.67 6.71 -8.73
N ARG A 210 -4.76 6.46 -9.67
CA ARG A 210 -4.98 5.51 -10.76
C ARG A 210 -4.43 4.12 -10.43
N GLY A 211 -3.84 3.95 -9.25
CA GLY A 211 -3.40 2.67 -8.70
C GLY A 211 -2.01 2.23 -9.15
N GLY A 212 -1.56 2.70 -10.31
CA GLY A 212 -0.18 2.57 -10.76
C GLY A 212 0.16 3.60 -11.82
N TYR A 213 1.35 4.17 -11.74
CA TYR A 213 1.75 5.34 -12.52
C TYR A 213 3.26 5.37 -12.73
N VAL A 214 3.71 6.11 -13.75
CA VAL A 214 5.13 6.33 -14.01
C VAL A 214 5.65 7.32 -12.99
N LEU A 215 6.47 6.85 -12.05
CA LEU A 215 7.11 7.68 -11.04
C LEU A 215 8.35 8.38 -11.60
N ARG A 216 9.10 7.67 -12.45
CA ARG A 216 10.27 8.25 -13.13
C ARG A 216 10.43 7.65 -14.52
N GLU A 217 10.58 8.52 -15.50
CA GLU A 217 10.81 8.10 -16.88
C GLU A 217 12.30 7.82 -17.15
N ALA A 218 12.60 7.06 -18.21
CA ALA A 218 13.94 6.95 -18.77
C ALA A 218 14.41 8.29 -19.37
N ALA A 219 15.73 8.52 -19.42
CA ALA A 219 16.33 9.83 -19.76
C ALA A 219 15.94 10.43 -21.13
N ASP A 220 15.37 9.65 -22.06
CA ASP A 220 14.89 10.12 -23.37
C ASP A 220 13.49 9.60 -23.72
N GLY A 221 12.73 9.07 -22.74
CA GLY A 221 11.40 8.48 -22.95
C GLY A 221 11.39 7.11 -23.65
N ASP A 222 12.51 6.63 -24.18
CA ASP A 222 12.66 5.31 -24.83
C ASP A 222 13.14 4.23 -23.84
N ALA A 223 12.28 3.87 -22.89
CA ALA A 223 12.59 2.86 -21.89
C ALA A 223 12.71 1.46 -22.50
N ARG A 224 13.87 0.81 -22.31
CA ARG A 224 14.13 -0.58 -22.72
C ARG A 224 13.78 -1.60 -21.64
N LEU A 225 13.50 -1.13 -20.43
CA LEU A 225 13.08 -1.94 -19.28
C LEU A 225 12.19 -1.08 -18.38
N VAL A 226 11.19 -1.71 -17.75
CA VAL A 226 10.40 -1.12 -16.68
C VAL A 226 10.74 -1.80 -15.35
N LEU A 227 11.07 -1.04 -14.32
CA LEU A 227 11.06 -1.49 -12.93
C LEU A 227 9.71 -1.17 -12.33
N LEU A 228 9.00 -2.20 -11.88
CA LEU A 228 7.68 -2.11 -11.28
C LEU A 228 7.79 -2.46 -9.79
N ALA A 229 7.37 -1.58 -8.89
CA ALA A 229 7.45 -1.85 -7.45
C ALA A 229 6.24 -1.29 -6.68
N THR A 230 6.13 -1.73 -5.44
CA THR A 230 5.13 -1.25 -4.47
C THR A 230 5.80 -0.99 -3.13
N GLY A 231 5.16 -0.18 -2.27
CA GLY A 231 5.60 -0.02 -0.90
C GLY A 231 7.08 0.33 -0.74
N SER A 232 7.71 -0.34 0.20
CA SER A 232 9.12 -0.15 0.57
C SER A 232 10.12 -0.39 -0.57
N GLU A 233 9.75 -1.14 -1.61
CA GLU A 233 10.66 -1.48 -2.69
C GLU A 233 10.75 -0.38 -3.76
N VAL A 234 9.86 0.63 -3.73
CA VAL A 234 9.88 1.73 -4.70
C VAL A 234 11.16 2.55 -4.59
N SER A 235 11.68 2.80 -3.39
CA SER A 235 12.97 3.51 -3.23
C SER A 235 14.13 2.69 -3.77
N LEU A 236 14.12 1.37 -3.56
CA LEU A 236 15.16 0.46 -4.07
C LEU A 236 15.22 0.45 -5.60
N VAL A 237 14.06 0.45 -6.28
CA VAL A 237 14.05 0.50 -7.76
C VAL A 237 14.43 1.87 -8.31
N LEU A 238 14.19 2.97 -7.57
CA LEU A 238 14.69 4.30 -7.94
C LEU A 238 16.22 4.38 -7.85
N GLU A 239 16.81 3.81 -6.80
CA GLU A 239 18.26 3.71 -6.65
C GLU A 239 18.86 2.82 -7.75
N ALA A 240 18.25 1.68 -8.03
CA ALA A 240 18.68 0.80 -9.12
C ALA A 240 18.58 1.49 -10.49
N GLN A 241 17.53 2.28 -10.73
CA GLN A 241 17.38 3.05 -11.96
C GLN A 241 18.49 4.09 -12.13
N ALA A 242 18.92 4.77 -11.06
CA ALA A 242 20.04 5.70 -11.11
C ALA A 242 21.35 4.99 -11.52
N VAL A 243 21.61 3.81 -10.95
CA VAL A 243 22.79 2.99 -11.29
C VAL A 243 22.73 2.49 -12.74
N LEU A 244 21.56 2.03 -13.21
CA LEU A 244 21.36 1.55 -14.58
C LEU A 244 21.50 2.69 -15.61
N SER A 245 21.03 3.89 -15.27
CA SER A 245 21.14 5.07 -16.13
C SER A 245 22.60 5.49 -16.34
N GLN A 246 23.43 5.43 -15.29
CA GLN A 246 24.88 5.67 -15.40
C GLN A 246 25.59 4.65 -16.31
N GLN A 247 24.96 3.50 -16.56
CA GLN A 247 25.46 2.44 -17.42
C GLN A 247 24.84 2.46 -18.82
N GLY A 248 24.07 3.50 -19.15
CA GLY A 248 23.44 3.65 -20.46
C GLY A 248 22.27 2.68 -20.69
N ILE A 249 21.67 2.13 -19.64
CA ILE A 249 20.46 1.30 -19.74
C ILE A 249 19.25 2.21 -19.44
N PRO A 250 18.42 2.58 -20.45
CA PRO A 250 17.28 3.44 -20.24
C PRO A 250 16.15 2.67 -19.55
N VAL A 251 15.84 3.05 -18.32
CA VAL A 251 14.90 2.33 -17.46
C VAL A 251 13.82 3.27 -16.92
N ARG A 252 12.57 2.85 -17.06
CA ARG A 252 11.40 3.50 -16.45
C ARG A 252 11.12 2.89 -15.07
N VAL A 253 10.68 3.70 -14.12
CA VAL A 253 10.17 3.26 -12.81
C VAL A 253 8.67 3.51 -12.71
N VAL A 254 7.93 2.45 -12.41
CA VAL A 254 6.48 2.47 -12.15
C VAL A 254 6.22 2.10 -10.70
N ALA A 255 5.51 2.96 -9.99
CA ALA A 255 4.96 2.65 -8.67
C ALA A 255 3.53 2.13 -8.84
N MET A 256 3.19 1.04 -8.15
CA MET A 256 1.89 0.36 -8.25
C MET A 256 1.24 0.17 -6.88
N PRO A 257 0.89 1.27 -6.16
CA PRO A 257 0.33 1.15 -4.82
C PRO A 257 -0.96 0.34 -4.77
N CYS A 258 -1.79 0.30 -5.83
CA CYS A 258 -3.02 -0.49 -5.86
C CYS A 258 -3.29 -1.11 -7.24
N SER A 259 -2.93 -2.38 -7.39
CA SER A 259 -3.10 -3.15 -8.63
C SER A 259 -4.55 -3.23 -9.12
N ALA A 260 -5.51 -3.45 -8.23
CA ALA A 260 -6.94 -3.49 -8.59
C ALA A 260 -7.46 -2.15 -9.15
N ARG A 261 -6.96 -1.02 -8.65
CA ARG A 261 -7.30 0.32 -9.21
C ARG A 261 -6.64 0.54 -10.55
N PHE A 262 -5.40 0.10 -10.73
CA PHE A 262 -4.72 0.14 -12.02
C PHE A 262 -5.44 -0.71 -13.07
N ASP A 263 -5.86 -1.92 -12.71
CA ASP A 263 -6.57 -2.84 -13.61
C ASP A 263 -7.90 -2.28 -14.13
N ARG A 264 -8.58 -1.46 -13.32
CA ARG A 264 -9.83 -0.78 -13.70
C ARG A 264 -9.61 0.43 -14.62
N GLN A 265 -8.38 0.88 -14.83
CA GLN A 265 -8.10 1.98 -15.76
C GLN A 265 -8.32 1.55 -17.21
N LEU A 266 -8.57 2.55 -18.07
CA LEU A 266 -8.71 2.33 -19.51
C LEU A 266 -7.49 1.59 -20.07
N PRO A 267 -7.67 0.67 -21.03
CA PRO A 267 -6.55 -0.05 -21.65
C PRO A 267 -5.45 0.87 -22.20
N ALA A 268 -5.81 2.05 -22.70
CA ALA A 268 -4.85 3.05 -23.18
C ALA A 268 -3.91 3.52 -22.07
N TYR A 269 -4.43 3.85 -20.89
CA TYR A 269 -3.62 4.26 -19.74
C TYR A 269 -2.73 3.12 -19.24
N ARG A 270 -3.27 1.90 -19.12
CA ARG A 270 -2.49 0.74 -18.68
C ARG A 270 -1.30 0.48 -19.61
N ARG A 271 -1.50 0.59 -20.94
CA ARG A 271 -0.42 0.46 -21.93
C ARG A 271 0.55 1.64 -21.93
N GLN A 272 0.10 2.84 -21.59
CA GLN A 272 0.98 3.99 -21.41
C GLN A 272 1.93 3.77 -20.24
N VAL A 273 1.44 3.25 -19.10
CA VAL A 273 2.25 3.00 -17.90
C VAL A 273 3.13 1.75 -18.07
N LEU A 274 2.55 0.64 -18.54
CA LEU A 274 3.22 -0.65 -18.79
C LEU A 274 3.13 -1.02 -20.29
N PRO A 275 4.10 -0.57 -21.13
CA PRO A 275 4.13 -0.89 -22.55
C PRO A 275 4.36 -2.39 -22.78
N LEU A 276 3.56 -3.01 -23.66
CA LEU A 276 3.58 -4.47 -23.89
C LEU A 276 4.91 -5.01 -24.46
N ALA A 277 5.62 -4.19 -25.23
CA ALA A 277 6.87 -4.58 -25.88
C ALA A 277 8.11 -4.42 -24.99
N THR A 278 7.96 -3.77 -23.82
CA THR A 278 9.08 -3.49 -22.93
C THR A 278 9.11 -4.54 -21.82
N PRO A 279 10.22 -5.27 -21.63
CA PRO A 279 10.38 -6.18 -20.48
C PRO A 279 10.13 -5.45 -19.15
N ILE A 280 9.54 -6.16 -18.20
CA ILE A 280 9.23 -5.62 -16.87
C ILE A 280 9.91 -6.49 -15.81
N LEU A 281 10.57 -5.83 -14.87
CA LEU A 281 11.07 -6.42 -13.64
C LEU A 281 10.22 -5.93 -12.47
N ALA A 282 9.41 -6.82 -11.89
CA ALA A 282 8.65 -6.51 -10.67
C ALA A 282 9.50 -6.77 -9.42
N VAL A 283 9.40 -5.90 -8.42
CA VAL A 283 10.12 -6.00 -7.14
C VAL A 283 9.15 -5.74 -6.00
N GLU A 284 8.97 -6.74 -5.14
CA GLU A 284 8.13 -6.64 -3.94
C GLU A 284 8.62 -7.63 -2.88
N ALA A 285 8.71 -7.19 -1.62
CA ALA A 285 8.98 -8.07 -0.47
C ALA A 285 7.74 -8.91 -0.10
N GLY A 286 7.36 -9.82 -1.00
CA GLY A 286 6.23 -10.74 -0.86
C GLY A 286 6.20 -11.79 -1.96
N HIS A 287 5.16 -12.62 -1.98
CA HIS A 287 5.06 -13.75 -2.90
C HIS A 287 5.03 -13.30 -4.38
N PRO A 288 5.89 -13.87 -5.25
CA PRO A 288 6.10 -13.34 -6.60
C PRO A 288 4.93 -13.59 -7.57
N ASP A 289 4.12 -14.63 -7.33
CA ASP A 289 3.23 -15.18 -8.37
C ASP A 289 2.26 -14.20 -9.04
N LEU A 290 1.65 -13.29 -8.28
CA LEU A 290 0.71 -12.33 -8.89
C LEU A 290 1.39 -11.33 -9.82
N TRP A 291 2.70 -11.12 -9.68
CA TRP A 291 3.44 -10.19 -10.54
C TRP A 291 3.58 -10.71 -11.97
N TRP A 292 3.50 -12.03 -12.19
CA TRP A 292 3.48 -12.62 -13.54
C TRP A 292 2.33 -12.12 -14.40
N LYS A 293 1.22 -11.66 -13.80
CA LYS A 293 0.13 -10.98 -14.50
C LYS A 293 0.61 -9.73 -15.27
N TYR A 294 1.58 -9.01 -14.71
CA TYR A 294 2.08 -7.76 -15.27
C TYR A 294 3.37 -7.97 -16.06
N VAL A 295 4.28 -8.81 -15.54
CA VAL A 295 5.62 -8.97 -16.16
C VAL A 295 5.63 -9.88 -17.39
N GLY A 296 4.63 -10.77 -17.52
CA GLY A 296 4.55 -11.72 -18.63
C GLY A 296 5.74 -12.69 -18.69
N THR A 297 5.90 -13.38 -19.81
CA THR A 297 6.94 -14.40 -20.01
C THR A 297 8.32 -13.83 -20.32
N ALA A 298 8.39 -12.57 -20.77
CA ALA A 298 9.63 -11.87 -21.09
C ALA A 298 10.24 -11.11 -19.89
N GLY A 299 9.46 -10.95 -18.81
CA GLY A 299 9.89 -10.24 -17.62
C GLY A 299 10.52 -11.12 -16.54
N ALA A 300 10.68 -10.55 -15.34
CA ALA A 300 11.10 -11.28 -14.15
C ALA A 300 10.51 -10.66 -12.88
N VAL A 301 10.61 -11.39 -11.78
CA VAL A 301 10.16 -10.93 -10.46
C VAL A 301 11.31 -11.15 -9.46
N ILE A 302 11.55 -10.15 -8.61
CA ILE A 302 12.31 -10.27 -7.36
C ILE A 302 11.28 -10.21 -6.23
N GLY A 303 11.13 -11.32 -5.51
CA GLY A 303 10.22 -11.47 -4.38
C GLY A 303 10.62 -12.65 -3.52
N ILE A 304 9.76 -13.02 -2.58
CA ILE A 304 10.04 -14.06 -1.58
C ILE A 304 8.97 -15.16 -1.68
N ASP A 305 9.40 -16.40 -1.94
CA ASP A 305 8.53 -17.58 -2.13
C ASP A 305 8.64 -18.60 -0.99
N ARG A 306 9.23 -18.20 0.13
CA ARG A 306 9.39 -18.99 1.36
C ARG A 306 9.13 -18.13 2.59
N PHE A 307 9.00 -18.75 3.76
CA PHE A 307 8.90 -18.00 5.01
C PHE A 307 10.14 -17.15 5.28
N GLY A 308 9.94 -16.11 6.09
CA GLY A 308 11.01 -15.23 6.53
C GLY A 308 11.92 -15.84 7.60
N GLU A 309 12.72 -15.01 8.26
CA GLU A 309 13.68 -15.42 9.28
C GLU A 309 13.74 -14.36 10.40
N SER A 310 14.16 -14.75 11.60
CA SER A 310 14.33 -13.82 12.73
C SER A 310 15.70 -13.15 12.69
N ALA A 311 15.79 -11.94 12.13
CA ALA A 311 17.01 -11.13 12.09
C ALA A 311 16.68 -9.63 11.91
N PRO A 312 17.64 -8.71 12.07
CA PRO A 312 17.46 -7.31 11.70
C PRO A 312 16.99 -7.15 10.26
N ALA A 313 16.10 -6.18 10.01
CA ALA A 313 15.49 -5.99 8.68
C ALA A 313 16.52 -5.88 7.55
N THR A 314 17.59 -5.12 7.72
CA THR A 314 18.65 -4.97 6.70
C THR A 314 19.26 -6.31 6.29
N ASP A 315 19.53 -7.19 7.26
CA ASP A 315 20.11 -8.51 7.02
C ASP A 315 19.12 -9.41 6.27
N LEU A 316 17.83 -9.30 6.57
CA LEU A 316 16.78 -10.03 5.86
C LEU A 316 16.67 -9.59 4.40
N TYR A 317 16.65 -8.28 4.11
CA TYR A 317 16.62 -7.79 2.72
C TYR A 317 17.85 -8.26 1.93
N GLN A 318 19.02 -8.28 2.56
CA GLN A 318 20.25 -8.83 1.97
C GLN A 318 20.12 -10.34 1.71
N PHE A 319 19.65 -11.11 2.70
CA PHE A 319 19.51 -12.56 2.62
C PHE A 319 18.51 -13.01 1.56
N PHE A 320 17.39 -12.30 1.42
CA PHE A 320 16.35 -12.58 0.44
C PHE A 320 16.63 -11.96 -0.94
N GLY A 321 17.74 -11.23 -1.10
CA GLY A 321 18.13 -10.66 -2.40
C GLY A 321 17.23 -9.53 -2.88
N ILE A 322 16.60 -8.80 -1.96
CA ILE A 322 15.82 -7.58 -2.26
C ILE A 322 16.74 -6.38 -2.04
N THR A 323 17.70 -6.22 -2.93
CA THR A 323 18.74 -5.19 -2.83
C THR A 323 18.91 -4.47 -4.15
N VAL A 324 19.45 -3.25 -4.11
CA VAL A 324 19.78 -2.48 -5.32
C VAL A 324 20.66 -3.29 -6.27
N ASP A 325 21.68 -3.99 -5.75
CA ASP A 325 22.58 -4.81 -6.55
C ASP A 325 21.86 -5.98 -7.24
N ALA A 326 20.97 -6.67 -6.53
CA ALA A 326 20.19 -7.77 -7.11
C ALA A 326 19.24 -7.26 -8.21
N ILE A 327 18.62 -6.10 -8.00
CA ILE A 327 17.75 -5.43 -8.99
C ILE A 327 18.56 -5.05 -10.23
N VAL A 328 19.71 -4.39 -10.06
CA VAL A 328 20.60 -3.99 -11.17
C VAL A 328 21.09 -5.23 -11.95
N ALA A 329 21.52 -6.28 -11.26
CA ALA A 329 21.99 -7.51 -11.90
C ALA A 329 20.88 -8.17 -12.73
N ARG A 330 19.65 -8.27 -12.18
CA ARG A 330 18.51 -8.84 -12.89
C ARG A 330 18.06 -7.97 -14.06
N ALA A 331 18.06 -6.65 -13.90
CA ALA A 331 17.73 -5.69 -14.94
C ALA A 331 18.68 -5.79 -16.15
N ARG A 332 19.99 -5.93 -15.91
CA ARG A 332 21.00 -6.15 -16.98
C ARG A 332 20.74 -7.46 -17.74
N SER A 333 20.42 -8.53 -17.03
CA SER A 333 20.09 -9.84 -17.62
C SER A 333 18.89 -9.76 -18.57
N LEU A 334 17.87 -8.97 -18.23
CA LEU A 334 16.72 -8.73 -19.10
C LEU A 334 17.06 -7.84 -20.30
N SER A 335 17.85 -6.80 -20.09
CA SER A 335 18.21 -5.82 -21.13
C SER A 335 19.13 -6.39 -22.22
N GLY A 336 19.89 -7.46 -21.91
CA GLY A 336 20.77 -8.14 -22.86
C GLY A 336 20.08 -9.18 -23.75
N ARG A 337 18.80 -9.48 -23.53
CA ARG A 337 18.01 -10.38 -24.39
C ARG A 337 17.47 -9.56 -25.56
N ALA A 338 18.05 -9.69 -26.74
CA ALA A 338 17.46 -9.12 -27.95
C ALA A 338 16.02 -9.66 -28.12
N PRO A 339 15.05 -8.84 -28.57
CA PRO A 339 13.72 -9.34 -28.88
C PRO A 339 13.86 -10.39 -29.99
N GLY A 340 13.51 -11.64 -29.66
CA GLY A 340 13.43 -12.75 -30.61
C GLY A 340 12.18 -12.68 -31.47
#